data_AF-A0A9D8SBU4-F1
#
_entry.id   AF-A0A9D8SBU4-F1
#
_cell.length_a   1.000
_cell.length_b   1.000
_cell.length_c   1.000
_cell.angle_alpha   90.00
_cell.angle_beta   90.00
_cell.angle_gamma   90.00
#
_symmetry.space_group_name_H-M   'P 1'
#
loop_
_entity.id
_entity.type
_entity.pdbx_description
1 polymer ?
#
loop_
_entity_poly.entity_id
_entity_poly.type
_entity_poly.pdbx_seq_one_letter_code
_entity_poly.pdbx_strand_id
1 'polypeptide(L)'
;VPKLLEAGVSSLKIEGRMKGAEYVAAVTDAYVRAKNGEPFSVEKKDYLAQIFSRQGFTDGYFTSKTGKEMFGVRKENEPSLRISLPTEEFKRFPLDITVKSDGENAVVSASCDDGYSSEASVPVRKAEKRPTSDEEIYTALSKLGGTPYYINTFSCEKNDDDFIPVSVLNAARRDIVKNLTDMRLTRNQVFSLKKEAPFGFTPAKETKLEAFFLDASSIPANADKLSRIWLPSEFFMRKSADKTVSQYGEKIGVVLPSVFHDSEKRQVEKHLAAAAELGVKHALCGNIGHIRFLSDLGFTVHGDYGLNIVNADSVREYFALGLKSATLSFELTMRQAEDLCGEETGIIAYGRLPFMIMRNCIRGGNGKGCDRKGKTFVLTDRMKKDFLVTCDFGCRNRLWNADTLWLADKKLPKFGFIRFMFTDETAETAENVINSYTENDSELPLNITRGRYYS
;
A
#
# COMPACT_ATOMS: atom_id res chain seq x y z
N VAL A 1 12.66 18.59 -1.31
CA VAL A 1 13.14 17.50 -2.19
C VAL A 1 14.61 17.20 -1.96
N PRO A 2 15.55 18.17 -1.98
CA PRO A 2 16.98 17.89 -1.75
C PRO A 2 17.26 17.10 -0.45
N LYS A 3 16.70 17.54 0.68
CA LYS A 3 16.80 16.81 1.96
C LYS A 3 16.27 15.38 1.93
N LEU A 4 15.27 15.08 1.08
CA LEU A 4 14.75 13.71 0.93
C LEU A 4 15.74 12.85 0.12
N LEU A 5 16.36 13.42 -0.91
CA LEU A 5 17.42 12.75 -1.67
C LEU A 5 18.64 12.46 -0.80
N GLU A 6 19.05 13.43 0.02
CA GLU A 6 20.12 13.25 1.02
C GLU A 6 19.80 12.15 2.04
N ALA A 7 18.52 11.97 2.38
CA ALA A 7 18.05 10.90 3.26
C ALA A 7 17.97 9.52 2.57
N GLY A 8 18.40 9.39 1.31
CA GLY A 8 18.40 8.13 0.55
C GLY A 8 17.06 7.77 -0.11
N VAL A 9 16.09 8.70 -0.16
CA VAL A 9 14.81 8.46 -0.83
C VAL A 9 15.03 8.29 -2.32
N SER A 10 14.77 7.08 -2.82
CA SER A 10 14.98 6.71 -4.23
C SER A 10 13.73 6.90 -5.10
N SER A 11 12.55 7.02 -4.50
CA SER A 11 11.28 7.18 -5.23
C SER A 11 10.28 8.00 -4.41
N LEU A 12 9.53 8.85 -5.10
CA LEU A 12 8.40 9.60 -4.56
C LEU A 12 7.12 9.15 -5.27
N LYS A 13 6.13 8.73 -4.50
CA LYS A 13 4.82 8.33 -5.03
C LYS A 13 3.89 9.54 -5.06
N ILE A 14 3.25 9.75 -6.21
CA ILE A 14 2.09 10.64 -6.32
C ILE A 14 0.86 9.86 -5.85
N GLU A 15 0.17 10.35 -4.82
CA GLU A 15 -1.00 9.69 -4.23
C GLU A 15 -2.31 10.26 -4.80
N GLY A 16 -3.30 9.38 -4.95
CA GLY A 16 -4.67 9.70 -5.35
C GLY A 16 -5.26 8.66 -6.30
N ARG A 17 -6.57 8.39 -6.18
CA ARG A 17 -7.31 7.55 -7.13
C ARG A 17 -7.93 8.43 -8.22
N MET A 18 -7.90 7.97 -9.47
CA MET A 18 -8.54 8.60 -10.63
C MET A 18 -8.18 10.09 -10.82
N LYS A 19 -6.91 10.45 -10.63
CA LYS A 19 -6.43 11.81 -10.89
C LYS A 19 -6.32 12.05 -12.40
N GLY A 20 -6.75 13.23 -12.85
CA GLY A 20 -6.61 13.66 -14.24
C GLY A 20 -5.15 13.80 -14.66
N ALA A 21 -4.88 13.75 -15.97
CA ALA A 21 -3.53 13.85 -16.53
C ALA A 21 -2.86 15.19 -16.16
N GLU A 22 -3.66 16.25 -16.06
CA GLU A 22 -3.26 17.60 -15.64
C GLU A 22 -2.67 17.61 -14.23
N TYR A 23 -3.32 16.91 -13.30
CA TYR A 23 -2.86 16.80 -11.92
C TYR A 23 -1.50 16.09 -11.87
N VAL A 24 -1.39 14.96 -12.58
CA VAL A 24 -0.17 14.16 -12.59
C VAL A 24 0.99 14.94 -13.19
N ALA A 25 0.76 15.63 -14.32
CA ALA A 25 1.77 16.43 -15.00
C ALA A 25 2.28 17.57 -14.10
N ALA A 26 1.36 18.37 -13.52
CA ALA A 26 1.74 19.51 -12.69
C ALA A 26 2.50 19.10 -11.43
N VAL A 27 2.04 18.05 -10.73
CA VAL A 27 2.74 17.53 -9.55
C VAL A 27 4.12 17.00 -9.95
N THR A 28 4.22 16.22 -11.04
CA THR A 28 5.49 15.66 -11.49
C THR A 28 6.50 16.75 -11.87
N ASP A 29 6.09 17.74 -12.67
CA ASP A 29 6.94 18.87 -13.08
C ASP A 29 7.48 19.61 -11.85
N ALA A 30 6.63 19.91 -10.87
CA ALA A 30 7.05 20.58 -9.64
C ALA A 30 8.13 19.80 -8.86
N TYR A 31 7.96 18.47 -8.72
CA TYR A 31 8.93 17.64 -8.02
C TYR A 31 10.24 17.45 -8.81
N VAL A 32 10.18 17.33 -10.14
CA VAL A 32 11.37 17.22 -11.00
C VAL A 32 12.21 18.51 -10.96
N ARG A 33 11.57 19.66 -11.08
CA ARG A 33 12.24 20.97 -10.95
C ARG A 33 12.88 21.15 -9.57
N ALA A 34 12.13 20.81 -8.51
CA ALA A 34 12.65 20.86 -7.15
C ALA A 34 13.81 19.87 -6.91
N LYS A 35 13.83 18.72 -7.60
CA LYS A 35 14.97 17.80 -7.63
C LYS A 35 16.20 18.42 -8.30
N ASN A 36 15.99 19.20 -9.37
CA ASN A 36 17.05 19.90 -10.10
C ASN A 36 17.52 21.21 -9.44
N GLY A 37 17.05 21.51 -8.22
CA GLY A 37 17.46 22.70 -7.47
C GLY A 37 16.74 23.99 -7.89
N GLU A 38 15.72 23.92 -8.75
CA GLU A 38 14.93 25.11 -9.09
C GLU A 38 14.13 25.61 -7.89
N PRO A 39 14.14 26.92 -7.59
CA PRO A 39 13.34 27.48 -6.51
C PRO A 39 11.85 27.33 -6.81
N PHE A 40 11.10 26.91 -5.79
CA PHE A 40 9.66 26.80 -5.87
C PHE A 40 9.03 28.18 -5.57
N SER A 41 8.72 28.94 -6.63
CA SER A 41 8.17 30.30 -6.51
C SER A 41 6.77 30.32 -5.89
N VAL A 42 6.36 31.48 -5.35
CA VAL A 42 5.01 31.69 -4.79
C VAL A 42 3.93 31.42 -5.84
N GLU A 43 4.13 31.89 -7.07
CA GLU A 43 3.22 31.64 -8.20
C GLU A 43 3.07 30.14 -8.50
N LYS A 44 4.15 29.36 -8.44
CA LYS A 44 4.12 27.90 -8.62
C LYS A 44 3.41 27.20 -7.45
N LYS A 45 3.52 27.74 -6.23
CA LYS A 45 2.79 27.26 -5.06
C LYS A 45 1.30 27.49 -5.20
N ASP A 46 0.89 28.68 -5.59
CA ASP A 46 -0.52 29.01 -5.80
C ASP A 46 -1.10 28.22 -6.97
N TYR A 47 -0.32 28.06 -8.04
CA TYR A 47 -0.65 27.20 -9.18
C TYR A 47 -0.92 25.76 -8.74
N LEU A 48 0.00 25.13 -7.98
CA LEU A 48 -0.25 23.78 -7.47
C LEU A 48 -1.42 23.75 -6.48
N ALA A 49 -1.54 24.73 -5.58
CA ALA A 49 -2.62 24.77 -4.59
C ALA A 49 -4.01 24.77 -5.24
N GLN A 50 -4.17 25.45 -6.38
CA GLN A 50 -5.43 25.48 -7.14
C GLN A 50 -5.78 24.13 -7.79
N ILE A 51 -4.79 23.26 -8.02
CA ILE A 51 -4.98 21.90 -8.53
C ILE A 51 -5.46 20.96 -7.42
N PHE A 52 -5.15 21.27 -6.15
CA PHE A 52 -5.63 20.51 -4.99
C PHE A 52 -7.04 20.98 -4.59
N SER A 53 -8.03 20.09 -4.71
CA SER A 53 -9.45 20.36 -4.44
C SER A 53 -9.81 20.59 -2.95
N ARG A 54 -8.82 20.84 -2.10
CA ARG A 54 -8.95 21.01 -0.65
C ARG A 54 -7.97 22.11 -0.27
N GLN A 55 -8.48 23.17 0.35
CA GLN A 55 -7.74 24.40 0.65
C GLN A 55 -6.32 24.16 1.17
N GLY A 56 -5.36 24.70 0.42
CA GLY A 56 -3.98 24.90 0.85
C GLY A 56 -3.12 23.64 1.04
N PHE A 57 -1.84 23.88 1.28
CA PHE A 57 -0.91 22.85 1.72
C PHE A 57 -0.93 22.76 3.25
N THR A 58 -0.82 21.55 3.78
CA THR A 58 -0.51 21.32 5.18
C THR A 58 0.95 20.93 5.30
N ASP A 59 1.55 21.14 6.47
CA ASP A 59 2.89 20.62 6.79
C ASP A 59 2.90 19.07 6.89
N GLY A 60 1.74 18.43 6.65
CA GLY A 60 1.54 17.00 6.84
C GLY A 60 1.98 16.60 8.25
N TYR A 61 2.76 15.54 8.32
CA TYR A 61 3.36 15.08 9.57
C TYR A 61 4.83 15.50 9.73
N PHE A 62 5.38 16.34 8.84
CA PHE A 62 6.81 16.70 8.85
C PHE A 62 7.20 17.54 10.06
N THR A 63 6.31 18.39 10.56
CA THR A 63 6.56 19.22 11.76
C THR A 63 6.11 18.55 13.05
N SER A 64 5.56 17.32 12.97
CA SER A 64 4.93 16.62 14.10
C SER A 64 3.84 17.40 14.84
N LYS A 65 3.33 18.49 14.25
CA LYS A 65 2.19 19.25 14.76
C LYS A 65 0.91 18.66 14.19
N THR A 66 -0.02 18.33 15.08
CA THR A 66 -1.35 17.82 14.74
C THR A 66 -2.40 18.80 15.24
N GLY A 67 -3.42 19.05 14.44
CA GLY A 67 -4.46 20.01 14.82
C GLY A 67 -5.47 20.26 13.71
N LYS A 68 -6.32 21.26 13.94
CA LYS A 68 -7.40 21.65 13.02
C LYS A 68 -6.86 22.05 11.64
N GLU A 69 -5.67 22.63 11.60
CA GLU A 69 -4.95 23.06 10.39
C GLU A 69 -4.58 21.91 9.44
N MET A 70 -4.54 20.67 9.93
CA MET A 70 -4.31 19.50 9.08
C MET A 70 -5.58 19.01 8.37
N PHE A 71 -6.75 19.47 8.79
CA PHE A 71 -8.02 19.06 8.17
C PHE A 71 -8.33 19.98 6.98
N GLY A 72 -8.32 19.42 5.77
CA GLY A 72 -8.78 20.12 4.59
C GLY A 72 -10.29 20.33 4.64
N VAL A 73 -10.74 21.59 4.54
CA VAL A 73 -12.17 21.93 4.44
C VAL A 73 -12.54 22.05 2.96
N ARG A 74 -13.55 21.29 2.52
CA ARG A 74 -14.13 21.45 1.18
C ARG A 74 -15.13 22.61 1.24
N LYS A 75 -14.86 23.70 0.51
CA LYS A 75 -15.91 24.69 0.20
C LYS A 75 -16.75 24.16 -0.95
N GLU A 76 -18.07 24.33 -0.87
CA GLU A 76 -18.95 24.06 -2.02
C GLU A 76 -18.60 25.03 -3.16
N ASN A 77 -18.61 24.54 -4.40
CA ASN A 77 -18.43 25.33 -5.64
C ASN A 77 -17.03 25.88 -5.98
N GLU A 78 -15.93 25.18 -5.70
CA GLU A 78 -14.63 25.54 -6.29
C GLU A 78 -14.48 24.93 -7.71
N PRO A 79 -14.25 25.74 -8.75
CA PRO A 79 -14.01 25.24 -10.10
C PRO A 79 -12.67 24.50 -10.16
N SER A 80 -12.68 23.32 -10.77
CA SER A 80 -11.42 22.65 -11.13
C SER A 80 -10.77 23.40 -12.28
N LEU A 81 -9.55 23.91 -12.07
CA LEU A 81 -8.76 24.49 -13.15
C LEU A 81 -8.43 23.40 -14.17
N ARG A 82 -8.85 23.62 -15.42
CA ARG A 82 -8.42 22.81 -16.56
C ARG A 82 -7.10 23.38 -17.07
N ILE A 83 -6.03 22.61 -16.89
CA ILE A 83 -4.70 22.97 -17.39
C ILE A 83 -4.56 22.42 -18.80
N SER A 84 -4.06 23.23 -19.73
CA SER A 84 -3.65 22.74 -21.04
C SER A 84 -2.34 22.00 -20.88
N LEU A 85 -2.35 20.70 -21.18
CA LEU A 85 -1.14 19.90 -21.27
C LEU A 85 -0.39 20.26 -22.56
N PRO A 86 0.96 20.20 -22.57
CA PRO A 86 1.73 20.29 -23.80
C PRO A 86 1.21 19.25 -24.80
N THR A 87 0.88 19.70 -26.01
CA THR A 87 0.43 18.81 -27.10
C THR A 87 1.60 18.13 -27.81
N GLU A 88 2.82 18.61 -27.61
CA GLU A 88 4.02 18.05 -28.22
C GLU A 88 4.53 16.84 -27.44
N GLU A 89 4.86 15.78 -28.19
CA GLU A 89 5.45 14.58 -27.60
C GLU A 89 6.87 14.87 -27.10
N PHE A 90 7.10 14.60 -25.81
CA PHE A 90 8.39 14.83 -25.18
C PHE A 90 9.47 13.92 -25.78
N LYS A 91 10.58 14.51 -26.21
CA LYS A 91 11.73 13.78 -26.74
C LYS A 91 12.49 13.08 -25.62
N ARG A 92 12.57 11.75 -25.68
CA ARG A 92 13.13 10.90 -24.63
C ARG A 92 14.32 10.07 -25.09
N PHE A 93 14.27 9.57 -26.32
CA PHE A 93 15.25 8.58 -26.78
C PHE A 93 16.25 9.22 -27.74
N PRO A 94 17.54 9.27 -27.38
CA PRO A 94 18.59 9.65 -28.32
C PRO A 94 18.66 8.62 -29.45
N LEU A 95 18.85 9.11 -30.67
CA LEU A 95 18.98 8.29 -31.87
C LEU A 95 20.31 8.59 -32.54
N ASP A 96 21.19 7.61 -32.54
CA ASP A 96 22.46 7.63 -33.26
C ASP A 96 22.23 6.99 -34.64
N ILE A 97 22.36 7.79 -35.70
CA ILE A 97 22.09 7.35 -37.07
C ILE A 97 23.39 7.22 -37.85
N THR A 98 23.55 6.09 -38.54
CA THR A 98 24.65 5.84 -39.47
C THR A 98 24.08 5.42 -40.82
N VAL A 99 24.60 6.01 -41.89
CA VAL A 99 24.27 5.66 -43.28
C VAL A 99 25.53 5.17 -43.97
N LYS A 100 25.53 3.93 -44.47
CA LYS A 100 26.64 3.36 -45.24
C LYS A 100 26.17 2.87 -46.60
N SER A 101 26.80 3.34 -47.67
CA SER A 101 26.51 2.94 -49.05
C SER A 101 27.63 2.09 -49.63
N ASP A 102 27.28 1.06 -50.38
CA ASP A 102 28.22 0.26 -51.19
C ASP A 102 28.13 0.60 -52.71
N GLY A 103 27.30 1.58 -53.08
CA GLY A 103 27.04 2.01 -54.46
C GLY A 103 25.86 1.30 -55.14
N GLU A 104 25.35 0.20 -54.59
CA GLU A 104 24.11 -0.46 -55.03
C GLU A 104 22.98 -0.29 -54.01
N ASN A 105 23.31 -0.38 -52.72
CA ASN A 105 22.38 -0.14 -51.62
C ASN A 105 23.05 0.68 -50.51
N ALA A 106 22.22 1.38 -49.74
CA ALA A 106 22.63 2.05 -48.52
C ALA A 106 21.89 1.45 -47.33
N VAL A 107 22.63 1.11 -46.29
CA VAL A 107 22.06 0.68 -45.00
C VAL A 107 21.95 1.91 -44.11
N VAL A 108 20.72 2.22 -43.70
CA VAL A 108 20.41 3.21 -42.68
C VAL A 108 20.23 2.47 -41.37
N SER A 109 21.16 2.63 -40.44
CA SER A 109 21.11 2.02 -39.10
C SER A 109 20.84 3.10 -38.06
N ALA A 110 20.01 2.78 -37.07
CA ALA A 110 19.77 3.65 -35.93
C ALA A 110 19.83 2.88 -34.62
N SER A 111 20.49 3.44 -33.61
CA SER A 111 20.61 2.87 -32.27
C SER A 111 20.27 3.88 -31.17
N CYS A 112 19.82 3.37 -30.02
CA CYS A 112 19.51 4.15 -28.83
C CYS A 112 20.37 3.72 -27.64
N ASP A 113 20.51 4.59 -26.65
CA ASP A 113 21.27 4.36 -25.41
C ASP A 113 20.69 3.26 -24.50
N ASP A 114 19.41 2.92 -24.68
CA ASP A 114 18.72 1.82 -24.01
C ASP A 114 18.94 0.44 -24.67
N GLY A 115 19.82 0.38 -25.69
CA GLY A 115 20.26 -0.85 -26.35
C GLY A 115 19.38 -1.34 -27.50
N TYR A 116 18.33 -0.60 -27.87
CA TYR A 116 17.53 -0.93 -29.06
C TYR A 116 18.16 -0.38 -30.34
N SER A 117 18.12 -1.15 -31.40
CA SER A 117 18.58 -0.76 -32.73
C SER A 117 17.66 -1.30 -33.83
N SER A 118 17.59 -0.58 -34.95
CA SER A 118 16.90 -1.04 -36.16
C SER A 118 17.61 -0.49 -37.39
N GLU A 119 17.52 -1.22 -38.48
CA GLU A 119 18.12 -0.85 -39.76
C GLU A 119 17.14 -1.04 -40.92
N ALA A 120 17.37 -0.31 -41.99
CA ALA A 120 16.66 -0.47 -43.25
C ALA A 120 17.64 -0.32 -44.41
N SER A 121 17.53 -1.21 -45.40
CA SER A 121 18.27 -1.11 -46.65
C SER A 121 17.47 -0.31 -47.68
N VAL A 122 18.12 0.63 -48.35
CA VAL A 122 17.52 1.48 -49.39
C VAL A 122 18.34 1.38 -50.68
N PRO A 123 17.70 1.38 -51.87
CA PRO A 123 18.42 1.29 -53.12
C PRO A 123 19.16 2.60 -53.40
N VAL A 124 20.39 2.46 -53.88
CA VAL A 124 21.25 3.54 -54.37
C VAL A 124 21.27 3.48 -55.89
N ARG A 125 21.37 4.64 -56.53
CA ARG A 125 21.60 4.74 -57.98
C ARG A 125 22.75 5.69 -58.23
N LYS A 126 23.40 5.56 -59.39
CA LYS A 126 24.28 6.62 -59.86
C LYS A 126 23.49 7.87 -60.22
N ALA A 127 24.00 9.01 -59.79
CA ALA A 127 23.38 10.29 -60.04
C ALA A 127 23.40 10.65 -61.53
N GLU A 128 22.23 10.82 -62.15
CA GLU A 128 22.12 11.30 -63.54
C GLU A 128 22.32 12.82 -63.67
N LYS A 129 22.04 13.58 -62.60
CA LYS A 129 22.16 15.05 -62.56
C LYS A 129 22.95 15.54 -61.36
N ARG A 130 22.53 15.17 -60.16
CA ARG A 130 23.20 15.53 -58.91
C ARG A 130 23.09 14.39 -57.89
N PRO A 131 24.16 14.07 -57.14
CA PRO A 131 24.12 13.13 -56.04
C PRO A 131 23.28 13.69 -54.89
N THR A 132 22.79 12.81 -54.02
CA THR A 132 22.10 13.23 -52.79
C THR A 132 23.16 13.71 -51.80
N SER A 133 23.01 14.92 -51.25
CA SER A 133 23.97 15.46 -50.29
C SER A 133 23.76 14.88 -48.88
N ASP A 134 24.81 14.90 -48.07
CA ASP A 134 24.74 14.47 -46.65
C ASP A 134 23.73 15.31 -45.87
N GLU A 135 23.62 16.61 -46.18
CA GLU A 135 22.61 17.50 -45.60
C GLU A 135 21.17 17.10 -45.98
N GLU A 136 20.95 16.66 -47.21
CA GLU A 136 19.64 16.16 -47.67
C GLU A 136 19.27 14.85 -46.97
N ILE A 137 20.25 13.95 -46.79
CA ILE A 137 20.08 12.70 -46.04
C ILE A 137 19.76 13.00 -44.58
N TYR A 138 20.55 13.86 -43.93
CA TYR A 138 20.31 14.30 -42.55
C TYR A 138 18.92 14.92 -42.40
N THR A 139 18.51 15.80 -43.32
CA THR A 139 17.20 16.47 -43.29
C THR A 139 16.05 15.47 -43.47
N ALA A 140 16.22 14.42 -44.28
CA ALA A 140 15.21 13.38 -44.44
C ALA A 140 15.06 12.52 -43.17
N LEU A 141 16.18 12.15 -42.54
CA LEU A 141 16.22 11.25 -41.38
C LEU A 141 15.91 11.95 -40.05
N SER A 142 16.17 13.25 -39.93
CA SER A 142 15.92 14.06 -38.72
C SER A 142 14.46 14.49 -38.52
N LYS A 143 13.55 14.21 -39.47
CA LYS A 143 12.11 14.57 -39.43
C LYS A 143 11.30 13.74 -38.41
N LEU A 144 11.72 13.72 -37.16
CA LEU A 144 11.17 12.88 -36.08
C LEU A 144 9.96 13.53 -35.35
N GLY A 145 9.27 14.50 -35.97
CA GLY A 145 8.10 15.16 -35.36
C GLY A 145 7.00 14.16 -34.98
N GLY A 146 6.39 14.33 -33.80
CA GLY A 146 5.35 13.40 -33.29
C GLY A 146 5.87 12.01 -32.96
N THR A 147 7.16 11.91 -32.59
CA THR A 147 7.77 10.68 -32.08
C THR A 147 8.61 11.02 -30.84
N PRO A 148 8.89 10.08 -29.92
CA PRO A 148 9.69 10.35 -28.72
C PRO A 148 11.21 10.40 -28.99
N TYR A 149 11.67 10.42 -30.24
CA TYR A 149 13.08 10.35 -30.62
C TYR A 149 13.68 11.73 -30.97
N TYR A 150 14.96 11.93 -30.64
CA TYR A 150 15.77 13.06 -31.10
C TYR A 150 17.11 12.56 -31.64
N ILE A 151 17.70 13.27 -32.59
CA ILE A 151 19.03 12.92 -33.12
C ILE A 151 20.09 13.25 -32.07
N ASN A 152 20.91 12.27 -31.71
CA ASN A 152 22.06 12.45 -30.84
C ASN A 152 23.34 12.55 -31.69
N THR A 153 23.58 11.57 -32.57
CA THR A 153 24.69 11.61 -33.54
C THR A 153 24.23 11.22 -34.95
N PHE A 154 24.95 11.70 -35.95
CA PHE A 154 24.73 11.36 -37.36
C PHE A 154 26.06 11.17 -38.07
N SER A 155 26.20 10.08 -38.82
CA SER A 155 27.34 9.83 -39.70
C SER A 155 26.88 9.26 -41.05
N CYS A 156 27.55 9.66 -42.13
CA CYS A 156 27.25 9.20 -43.48
C CYS A 156 28.55 8.84 -44.19
N GLU A 157 28.63 7.62 -44.71
CA GLU A 157 29.70 7.11 -45.56
C GLU A 157 29.06 6.68 -46.88
N LYS A 158 29.28 7.44 -47.96
CA LYS A 158 28.71 7.16 -49.28
C LYS A 158 29.68 7.52 -50.40
N ASN A 159 29.44 7.01 -51.61
CA ASN A 159 30.21 7.43 -52.77
C ASN A 159 29.76 8.83 -53.25
N ASP A 160 30.66 9.53 -53.95
CA ASP A 160 30.40 10.89 -54.44
C ASP A 160 29.27 10.94 -55.49
N ASP A 161 29.09 9.87 -56.29
CA ASP A 161 28.07 9.76 -57.34
C ASP A 161 26.77 9.09 -56.86
N ASP A 162 26.63 8.78 -55.58
CA ASP A 162 25.45 8.13 -55.03
C ASP A 162 24.22 9.06 -55.00
N PHE A 163 23.13 8.58 -55.56
CA PHE A 163 21.79 9.16 -55.51
C PHE A 163 20.84 8.23 -54.76
N ILE A 164 20.40 8.68 -53.59
CA ILE A 164 19.40 8.02 -52.76
C ILE A 164 18.13 8.88 -52.78
N PRO A 165 16.99 8.38 -53.29
CA PRO A 165 15.76 9.14 -53.28
C PRO A 165 15.28 9.46 -51.86
N VAL A 166 15.00 10.74 -51.59
CA VAL A 166 14.48 11.24 -50.30
C VAL A 166 13.18 10.52 -49.88
N SER A 167 12.35 10.09 -50.84
CA SER A 167 11.15 9.31 -50.56
C SER A 167 11.46 7.98 -49.87
N VAL A 168 12.55 7.31 -50.26
CA VAL A 168 12.96 6.03 -49.68
C VAL A 168 13.66 6.23 -48.34
N LEU A 169 14.45 7.30 -48.17
CA LEU A 169 14.99 7.69 -46.86
C LEU A 169 13.89 7.99 -45.85
N ASN A 170 12.81 8.66 -46.28
CA ASN A 170 11.64 8.90 -45.43
C ASN A 170 10.90 7.62 -45.06
N ALA A 171 10.84 6.63 -45.96
CA ALA A 171 10.26 5.32 -45.67
C ALA A 171 11.12 4.56 -44.66
N ALA A 172 12.43 4.46 -44.91
CA ALA A 172 13.40 3.85 -44.00
C ALA A 172 13.34 4.45 -42.59
N ARG A 173 13.32 5.80 -42.48
CA ARG A 173 13.14 6.49 -41.19
C ARG A 173 11.86 6.03 -40.48
N ARG A 174 10.72 5.98 -41.18
CA ARG A 174 9.44 5.58 -40.57
C ARG A 174 9.48 4.13 -40.09
N ASP A 175 10.06 3.24 -40.89
CA ASP A 175 10.16 1.81 -40.56
C ASP A 175 11.08 1.58 -39.37
N ILE A 176 12.25 2.23 -39.36
CA ILE A 176 13.20 2.20 -38.23
C ILE A 176 12.52 2.71 -36.94
N VAL A 177 11.89 3.88 -36.99
CA VAL A 177 11.21 4.48 -35.83
C VAL A 177 10.06 3.59 -35.35
N LYS A 178 9.30 2.98 -36.27
CA LYS A 178 8.22 2.04 -35.94
C LYS A 178 8.79 0.81 -35.25
N ASN A 179 9.81 0.17 -35.82
CA ASN A 179 10.44 -1.02 -35.25
C ASN A 179 11.00 -0.76 -33.86
N LEU A 180 11.72 0.35 -33.68
CA LEU A 180 12.24 0.79 -32.38
C LEU A 180 11.13 1.04 -31.36
N THR A 181 9.97 1.52 -31.80
CA THR A 181 8.80 1.74 -30.94
C THR A 181 8.13 0.42 -30.58
N ASP A 182 7.96 -0.50 -31.54
CA ASP A 182 7.37 -1.82 -31.33
C ASP A 182 8.23 -2.68 -30.40
N MET A 183 9.56 -2.62 -30.52
CA MET A 183 10.49 -3.28 -29.59
C MET A 183 10.32 -2.77 -28.14
N ARG A 184 10.02 -1.48 -27.97
CA ARG A 184 9.76 -0.89 -26.64
C ARG A 184 8.38 -1.27 -26.09
N LEU A 185 7.36 -1.32 -26.94
CA LEU A 185 6.00 -1.74 -26.55
C LEU A 185 5.95 -3.22 -26.17
N THR A 186 6.80 -4.05 -26.77
CA THR A 186 6.91 -5.49 -26.51
C THR A 186 7.89 -5.85 -25.41
N ARG A 187 8.43 -4.85 -24.66
CA ARG A 187 9.28 -5.07 -23.50
C ARG A 187 8.50 -5.73 -22.37
N ASN A 188 8.33 -7.04 -22.47
CA ASN A 188 7.93 -7.87 -21.36
C ASN A 188 9.09 -7.89 -20.37
N GLN A 189 9.05 -7.03 -19.35
CA GLN A 189 9.74 -7.37 -18.10
C GLN A 189 9.03 -8.61 -17.54
N VAL A 190 9.44 -9.79 -18.00
CA VAL A 190 9.00 -11.05 -17.42
C VAL A 190 9.71 -11.12 -16.07
N PHE A 191 9.02 -10.67 -15.02
CA PHE A 191 9.40 -11.05 -13.67
C PHE A 191 9.23 -12.56 -13.59
N SER A 192 10.34 -13.29 -13.68
CA SER A 192 10.33 -14.72 -13.41
C SER A 192 10.09 -14.89 -11.92
N LEU A 193 8.84 -15.12 -11.55
CA LEU A 193 8.50 -15.55 -10.20
C LEU A 193 9.05 -16.96 -10.04
N LYS A 194 9.94 -17.17 -9.07
CA LYS A 194 10.29 -18.53 -8.65
C LYS A 194 8.98 -19.22 -8.26
N LYS A 195 8.61 -20.28 -8.98
CA LYS A 195 7.51 -21.15 -8.57
C LYS A 195 7.97 -21.92 -7.35
N GLU A 196 7.49 -21.47 -6.21
CA GLU A 196 7.66 -22.14 -4.93
C GLU A 196 6.80 -23.42 -4.91
N ALA A 197 7.24 -24.43 -4.17
CA ALA A 197 6.44 -25.64 -4.01
C ALA A 197 5.11 -25.27 -3.32
N PRO A 198 3.98 -25.91 -3.69
CA PRO A 198 2.71 -25.67 -3.01
C PRO A 198 2.86 -25.91 -1.51
N PHE A 199 2.56 -24.89 -0.69
CA PHE A 199 2.52 -25.05 0.74
C PHE A 199 1.22 -25.77 1.11
N GLY A 200 1.32 -27.03 1.55
CA GLY A 200 0.18 -27.84 1.91
C GLY A 200 -0.36 -27.45 3.28
N PHE A 201 -1.57 -26.88 3.30
CA PHE A 201 -2.29 -26.65 4.53
C PHE A 201 -3.10 -27.89 4.90
N THR A 202 -2.96 -28.35 6.14
CA THR A 202 -3.80 -29.44 6.68
C THR A 202 -4.76 -28.84 7.68
N PRO A 203 -6.09 -29.02 7.50
CA PRO A 203 -7.08 -28.53 8.45
C PRO A 203 -6.76 -28.98 9.88
N ALA A 204 -7.03 -28.11 10.85
CA ALA A 204 -6.78 -28.40 12.24
C ALA A 204 -7.67 -29.56 12.73
N LYS A 205 -7.18 -30.29 13.74
CA LYS A 205 -7.95 -31.34 14.42
C LYS A 205 -9.08 -30.72 15.24
N GLU A 206 -8.76 -29.64 15.93
CA GLU A 206 -9.63 -28.88 16.83
C GLU A 206 -9.44 -27.39 16.61
N THR A 207 -10.53 -26.63 16.71
CA THR A 207 -10.52 -25.18 16.59
C THR A 207 -10.55 -24.57 17.99
N LYS A 208 -9.48 -23.88 18.36
CA LYS A 208 -9.40 -23.15 19.63
C LYS A 208 -10.14 -21.82 19.57
N LEU A 209 -10.63 -21.35 20.70
CA LEU A 209 -11.23 -20.02 20.82
C LEU A 209 -10.20 -19.03 21.37
N GLU A 210 -10.10 -17.87 20.75
CA GLU A 210 -9.33 -16.73 21.24
C GLU A 210 -10.23 -15.50 21.29
N ALA A 211 -9.91 -14.54 22.18
CA ALA A 211 -10.62 -13.27 22.19
C ALA A 211 -9.68 -12.10 22.44
N PHE A 212 -9.89 -11.02 21.70
CA PHE A 212 -9.38 -9.70 22.00
C PHE A 212 -10.42 -8.90 22.77
N PHE A 213 -10.01 -8.28 23.86
CA PHE A 213 -10.84 -7.34 24.63
C PHE A 213 -10.19 -5.97 24.65
N LEU A 214 -10.89 -4.97 24.14
CA LEU A 214 -10.42 -3.58 24.20
C LEU A 214 -10.34 -3.08 25.66
N ASP A 215 -11.27 -3.54 26.51
CA ASP A 215 -11.24 -3.32 27.96
C ASP A 215 -11.37 -4.65 28.71
N ALA A 216 -10.48 -4.89 29.69
CA ALA A 216 -10.46 -6.12 30.47
C ALA A 216 -11.71 -6.32 31.36
N SER A 217 -12.50 -5.28 31.61
CA SER A 217 -13.78 -5.38 32.33
C SER A 217 -14.86 -6.13 31.54
N SER A 218 -14.70 -6.26 30.23
CA SER A 218 -15.59 -7.06 29.36
C SER A 218 -15.22 -8.54 29.32
N ILE A 219 -14.16 -8.99 30.03
CA ILE A 219 -13.83 -10.41 30.10
C ILE A 219 -14.95 -11.15 30.85
N PRO A 220 -15.63 -12.14 30.24
CA PRO A 220 -16.77 -12.82 30.82
C PRO A 220 -16.39 -13.89 31.85
N ALA A 221 -17.40 -14.40 32.56
CA ALA A 221 -17.23 -15.51 33.51
C ALA A 221 -16.80 -16.81 32.80
N ASN A 222 -17.32 -17.06 31.59
CA ASN A 222 -16.99 -18.22 30.78
C ASN A 222 -15.67 -18.08 29.98
N ALA A 223 -14.83 -17.08 30.29
CA ALA A 223 -13.55 -16.86 29.60
C ALA A 223 -12.57 -18.04 29.72
N ASP A 224 -12.83 -19.00 30.61
CA ASP A 224 -12.06 -20.24 30.69
C ASP A 224 -12.14 -21.11 29.43
N LYS A 225 -13.20 -20.97 28.63
CA LYS A 225 -13.35 -21.59 27.31
C LYS A 225 -12.33 -21.05 26.28
N LEU A 226 -11.72 -19.91 26.55
CA LEU A 226 -10.73 -19.30 25.66
C LEU A 226 -9.34 -19.91 25.90
N SER A 227 -8.68 -20.27 24.82
CA SER A 227 -7.27 -20.66 24.81
C SER A 227 -6.31 -19.48 24.93
N ARG A 228 -6.78 -18.27 24.55
CA ARG A 228 -6.01 -17.03 24.64
C ARG A 228 -6.90 -15.81 24.81
N ILE A 229 -6.46 -14.89 25.67
CA ILE A 229 -7.09 -13.60 25.96
C ILE A 229 -6.08 -12.50 25.64
N TRP A 230 -6.39 -11.69 24.64
CA TRP A 230 -5.53 -10.65 24.10
C TRP A 230 -5.94 -9.29 24.65
N LEU A 231 -5.01 -8.59 25.31
CA LEU A 231 -5.24 -7.27 25.91
C LEU A 231 -4.27 -6.21 25.35
N PRO A 232 -4.71 -4.95 25.12
CA PRO A 232 -3.84 -3.87 24.64
C PRO A 232 -2.62 -3.66 25.54
N SER A 233 -1.48 -3.30 24.96
CA SER A 233 -0.23 -3.04 25.71
C SER A 233 -0.41 -2.09 26.90
N GLU A 234 -1.21 -1.03 26.73
CA GLU A 234 -1.49 -0.03 27.76
C GLU A 234 -2.22 -0.57 28.99
N PHE A 235 -2.90 -1.71 28.85
CA PHE A 235 -3.59 -2.36 29.97
C PHE A 235 -2.60 -2.76 31.07
N PHE A 236 -1.40 -3.21 30.71
CA PHE A 236 -0.39 -3.71 31.67
C PHE A 236 0.23 -2.60 32.54
N MET A 237 -0.05 -1.33 32.23
CA MET A 237 0.29 -0.20 33.10
C MET A 237 -0.76 0.08 34.18
N ARG A 238 -1.93 -0.57 34.12
CA ARG A 238 -3.03 -0.38 35.08
C ARG A 238 -2.85 -1.29 36.29
N LYS A 239 -3.28 -0.84 37.46
CA LYS A 239 -3.26 -1.64 38.70
C LYS A 239 -4.04 -2.95 38.61
N SER A 240 -5.06 -3.01 37.75
CA SER A 240 -5.88 -4.21 37.54
C SER A 240 -5.14 -5.32 36.79
N ALA A 241 -4.00 -5.04 36.15
CA ALA A 241 -3.30 -6.01 35.31
C ALA A 241 -2.85 -7.25 36.10
N ASP A 242 -2.26 -7.04 37.28
CA ASP A 242 -1.79 -8.12 38.15
C ASP A 242 -2.92 -9.12 38.52
N LYS A 243 -4.09 -8.60 38.89
CA LYS A 243 -5.27 -9.41 39.18
C LYS A 243 -5.72 -10.23 37.97
N THR A 244 -5.80 -9.61 36.80
CA THR A 244 -6.23 -10.28 35.56
C THR A 244 -5.23 -11.35 35.13
N VAL A 245 -3.93 -11.06 35.21
CA VAL A 245 -2.88 -12.04 34.88
C VAL A 245 -2.86 -13.18 35.89
N SER A 246 -3.02 -12.90 37.19
CA SER A 246 -3.13 -13.94 38.22
C SER A 246 -4.33 -14.86 38.01
N GLN A 247 -5.45 -14.32 37.52
CA GLN A 247 -6.68 -15.08 37.28
C GLN A 247 -6.58 -16.02 36.07
N TYR A 248 -6.01 -15.56 34.95
CA TYR A 248 -6.02 -16.30 33.68
C TYR A 248 -4.67 -16.88 33.26
N GLY A 249 -3.58 -16.52 33.95
CA GLY A 249 -2.24 -17.06 33.77
C GLY A 249 -1.73 -16.97 32.34
N GLU A 250 -1.22 -18.10 31.81
CA GLU A 250 -0.60 -18.20 30.49
C GLU A 250 -1.56 -17.97 29.31
N LYS A 251 -2.88 -17.86 29.57
CA LYS A 251 -3.87 -17.46 28.56
C LYS A 251 -3.73 -15.99 28.19
N ILE A 252 -3.19 -15.13 29.06
CA ILE A 252 -3.03 -13.70 28.76
C ILE A 252 -1.93 -13.50 27.72
N GLY A 253 -2.22 -12.69 26.72
CA GLY A 253 -1.27 -12.18 25.75
C GLY A 253 -1.40 -10.67 25.57
N VAL A 254 -0.30 -10.01 25.19
CA VAL A 254 -0.26 -8.57 24.94
C VAL A 254 -0.44 -8.25 23.46
N VAL A 255 -1.27 -7.26 23.14
CA VAL A 255 -1.46 -6.77 21.77
C VAL A 255 -0.68 -5.47 21.58
N LEU A 256 0.14 -5.43 20.54
CA LEU A 256 0.85 -4.21 20.19
C LEU A 256 -0.09 -3.19 19.53
N PRO A 257 0.16 -1.89 19.73
CA PRO A 257 -0.44 -0.87 18.90
C PRO A 257 -0.23 -1.17 17.42
N SER A 258 -1.29 -1.03 16.61
CA SER A 258 -1.17 -1.29 15.17
C SER A 258 -0.19 -0.33 14.48
N VAL A 259 -0.02 0.89 15.02
CA VAL A 259 0.93 1.90 14.53
C VAL A 259 1.50 2.68 15.73
N PHE A 260 2.82 2.85 15.75
CA PHE A 260 3.51 3.82 16.61
C PHE A 260 4.75 4.37 15.89
N HIS A 261 5.24 5.54 16.32
CA HIS A 261 6.46 6.17 15.81
C HIS A 261 7.68 5.84 16.69
N ASP A 262 8.88 6.04 16.14
CA ASP A 262 10.13 5.82 16.89
C ASP A 262 10.19 6.62 18.21
N SER A 263 9.62 7.83 18.22
CA SER A 263 9.50 8.65 19.44
C SER A 263 8.60 8.03 20.51
N GLU A 264 7.69 7.14 20.13
CA GLU A 264 6.76 6.43 21.02
C GLU A 264 7.28 5.02 21.37
N LYS A 265 8.32 4.52 20.70
CA LYS A 265 8.87 3.17 20.90
C LYS A 265 9.22 2.89 22.37
N ARG A 266 9.89 3.83 23.04
CA ARG A 266 10.26 3.69 24.45
C ARG A 266 9.05 3.51 25.38
N GLN A 267 7.90 4.09 25.02
CA GLN A 267 6.67 3.90 25.78
C GLN A 267 6.11 2.49 25.58
N VAL A 268 6.10 2.00 24.33
CA VAL A 268 5.68 0.64 24.01
C VAL A 268 6.57 -0.40 24.71
N GLU A 269 7.89 -0.20 24.70
CA GLU A 269 8.84 -1.07 25.43
C GLU A 269 8.53 -1.15 26.93
N LYS A 270 8.14 -0.03 27.56
CA LYS A 270 7.72 -0.03 28.98
C LYS A 270 6.45 -0.85 29.20
N HIS A 271 5.47 -0.76 28.30
CA HIS A 271 4.25 -1.55 28.40
C HIS A 271 4.55 -3.05 28.27
N LEU A 272 5.44 -3.41 27.35
CA LEU A 272 5.88 -4.79 27.15
C LEU A 272 6.69 -5.32 28.32
N ALA A 273 7.58 -4.51 28.89
CA ALA A 273 8.33 -4.86 30.10
C ALA A 273 7.38 -5.14 31.28
N ALA A 274 6.38 -4.27 31.50
CA ALA A 274 5.37 -4.49 32.53
C ALA A 274 4.56 -5.78 32.31
N ALA A 275 4.22 -6.11 31.05
CA ALA A 275 3.56 -7.38 30.73
C ALA A 275 4.49 -8.58 31.04
N ALA A 276 5.75 -8.50 30.65
CA ALA A 276 6.74 -9.56 30.88
C ALA A 276 7.04 -9.78 32.37
N GLU A 277 7.11 -8.71 33.17
CA GLU A 277 7.28 -8.77 34.64
C GLU A 277 6.11 -9.51 35.32
N LEU A 278 4.89 -9.37 34.79
CA LEU A 278 3.72 -10.13 35.23
C LEU A 278 3.69 -11.58 34.69
N GLY A 279 4.68 -11.98 33.90
CA GLY A 279 4.79 -13.34 33.35
C GLY A 279 4.08 -13.57 32.01
N VAL A 280 3.65 -12.50 31.32
CA VAL A 280 3.06 -12.62 29.98
C VAL A 280 4.14 -12.98 28.96
N LYS A 281 3.95 -14.12 28.27
CA LYS A 281 4.93 -14.66 27.30
C LYS A 281 4.51 -14.48 25.83
N HIS A 282 3.25 -14.17 25.58
CA HIS A 282 2.68 -14.14 24.22
C HIS A 282 2.40 -12.70 23.79
N ALA A 283 2.78 -12.35 22.56
CA ALA A 283 2.52 -11.06 21.97
C ALA A 283 1.86 -11.18 20.59
N LEU A 284 0.87 -10.35 20.32
CA LEU A 284 0.14 -10.28 19.06
C LEU A 284 0.50 -8.99 18.30
N CYS A 285 0.85 -9.11 17.02
CA CYS A 285 1.27 -7.98 16.21
C CYS A 285 0.70 -7.99 14.78
N GLY A 286 0.28 -6.81 14.30
CA GLY A 286 -0.25 -6.61 12.95
C GLY A 286 0.71 -5.90 11.98
N ASN A 287 2.01 -5.84 12.28
CA ASN A 287 3.01 -5.17 11.44
C ASN A 287 4.28 -6.01 11.36
N ILE A 288 4.80 -6.23 10.14
CA ILE A 288 6.00 -7.04 9.89
C ILE A 288 7.21 -6.57 10.71
N GLY A 289 7.40 -5.26 10.88
CA GLY A 289 8.50 -4.71 11.67
C GLY A 289 8.41 -5.03 13.16
N HIS A 290 7.23 -5.39 13.66
CA HIS A 290 7.04 -5.74 15.06
C HIS A 290 7.42 -7.20 15.36
N ILE A 291 7.52 -8.06 14.36
CA ILE A 291 7.82 -9.49 14.56
C ILE A 291 9.20 -9.62 15.19
N ARG A 292 10.24 -9.09 14.54
CA ARG A 292 11.60 -9.12 15.06
C ARG A 292 11.72 -8.38 16.40
N PHE A 293 11.08 -7.21 16.49
CA PHE A 293 11.08 -6.40 17.72
C PHE A 293 10.58 -7.18 18.93
N LEU A 294 9.50 -7.96 18.79
CA LEU A 294 8.96 -8.77 19.87
C LEU A 294 9.79 -10.02 20.16
N SER A 295 10.32 -10.68 19.12
CA SER A 295 11.22 -11.82 19.29
C SER A 295 12.49 -11.44 20.05
N ASP A 296 13.07 -10.27 19.78
CA ASP A 296 14.24 -9.75 20.50
C ASP A 296 13.96 -9.48 21.99
N LEU A 297 12.70 -9.22 22.34
CA LEU A 297 12.24 -9.07 23.72
C LEU A 297 11.84 -10.40 24.38
N GLY A 298 11.96 -11.53 23.67
CA GLY A 298 11.70 -12.87 24.21
C GLY A 298 10.25 -13.32 24.19
N PHE A 299 9.35 -12.59 23.51
CA PHE A 299 7.95 -13.01 23.38
C PHE A 299 7.78 -14.13 22.34
N THR A 300 6.83 -15.03 22.58
CA THR A 300 6.24 -15.87 21.54
C THR A 300 5.32 -14.99 20.70
N VAL A 301 5.65 -14.83 19.41
CA VAL A 301 5.00 -13.85 18.55
C VAL A 301 3.88 -14.48 17.72
N HIS A 302 2.72 -13.83 17.72
CA HIS A 302 1.55 -14.20 16.94
C HIS A 302 1.19 -13.08 15.97
N GLY A 303 0.81 -13.45 14.75
CA GLY A 303 0.40 -12.51 13.70
C GLY A 303 -1.08 -12.15 13.82
N ASP A 304 -1.39 -10.86 13.74
CA ASP A 304 -2.75 -10.34 13.69
C ASP A 304 -3.17 -10.02 12.24
N TYR A 305 -4.46 -9.73 12.05
CA TYR A 305 -5.06 -9.41 10.74
C TYR A 305 -4.32 -8.30 9.97
N GLY A 306 -3.64 -7.38 10.68
CA GLY A 306 -2.90 -6.27 10.07
C GLY A 306 -1.72 -6.68 9.17
N LEU A 307 -1.26 -7.93 9.28
CA LEU A 307 -0.23 -8.50 8.40
C LEU A 307 -0.73 -8.76 6.97
N ASN A 308 -2.05 -8.66 6.73
CA ASN A 308 -2.69 -8.81 5.43
C ASN A 308 -2.35 -10.14 4.74
N ILE A 309 -2.36 -11.23 5.50
CA ILE A 309 -2.08 -12.57 4.98
C ILE A 309 -3.24 -13.02 4.11
N VAL A 310 -3.00 -13.07 2.79
CA VAL A 310 -4.01 -13.42 1.78
C VAL A 310 -3.61 -14.57 0.86
N ASN A 311 -2.42 -15.14 1.06
CA ASN A 311 -1.91 -16.25 0.24
C ASN A 311 -0.88 -17.10 1.04
N ALA A 312 -0.55 -18.25 0.46
CA ALA A 312 0.35 -19.24 1.06
C ALA A 312 1.79 -18.72 1.21
N ASP A 313 2.26 -17.87 0.30
CA ASP A 313 3.61 -17.30 0.37
C ASP A 313 3.77 -16.35 1.56
N SER A 314 2.76 -15.52 1.81
CA SER A 314 2.74 -14.65 3.00
C SER A 314 2.76 -15.47 4.28
N VAL A 315 1.95 -16.54 4.37
CA VAL A 315 2.00 -17.45 5.52
C VAL A 315 3.44 -17.95 5.70
N ARG A 316 4.00 -18.61 4.69
CA ARG A 316 5.33 -19.23 4.76
C ARG A 316 6.41 -18.24 5.18
N GLU A 317 6.41 -17.04 4.59
CA GLU A 317 7.38 -16.00 4.94
C GLU A 317 7.22 -15.53 6.39
N TYR A 318 5.99 -15.27 6.85
CA TYR A 318 5.78 -14.82 8.22
C TYR A 318 6.13 -15.88 9.27
N PHE A 319 5.88 -17.17 8.99
CA PHE A 319 6.34 -18.25 9.85
C PHE A 319 7.87 -18.37 9.85
N ALA A 320 8.53 -18.18 8.69
CA ALA A 320 9.99 -18.14 8.60
C ALA A 320 10.59 -16.94 9.37
N LEU A 321 9.88 -15.82 9.44
CA LEU A 321 10.24 -14.65 10.25
C LEU A 321 10.04 -14.87 11.77
N GLY A 322 9.45 -15.98 12.19
CA GLY A 322 9.35 -16.38 13.60
C GLY A 322 7.95 -16.32 14.22
N LEU A 323 6.88 -16.20 13.43
CA LEU A 323 5.53 -16.32 13.96
C LEU A 323 5.23 -17.74 14.46
N LYS A 324 4.58 -17.83 15.62
CA LYS A 324 4.05 -19.07 16.18
C LYS A 324 2.69 -19.44 15.57
N SER A 325 1.82 -18.44 15.37
CA SER A 325 0.53 -18.58 14.70
C SER A 325 0.15 -17.26 14.00
N ALA A 326 -0.81 -17.28 13.08
CA ALA A 326 -1.20 -16.11 12.30
C ALA A 326 -2.70 -16.03 12.00
N THR A 327 -3.28 -14.85 12.21
CA THR A 327 -4.65 -14.55 11.79
C THR A 327 -4.67 -14.14 10.33
N LEU A 328 -5.45 -14.86 9.52
CA LEU A 328 -5.67 -14.58 8.11
C LEU A 328 -6.47 -13.28 7.94
N SER A 329 -6.28 -12.60 6.81
CA SER A 329 -6.99 -11.36 6.52
C SER A 329 -8.50 -11.60 6.38
N PHE A 330 -9.29 -10.74 7.02
CA PHE A 330 -10.75 -10.72 6.87
C PHE A 330 -11.21 -10.19 5.50
N GLU A 331 -10.29 -9.80 4.62
CA GLU A 331 -10.56 -9.49 3.22
C GLU A 331 -10.55 -10.73 2.32
N LEU A 332 -10.33 -11.93 2.85
CA LEU A 332 -10.47 -13.17 2.10
C LEU A 332 -11.92 -13.60 1.97
N THR A 333 -12.24 -14.26 0.86
CA THR A 333 -13.44 -15.11 0.81
C THR A 333 -13.22 -16.39 1.63
N MET A 334 -14.28 -17.04 2.11
CA MET A 334 -14.13 -18.24 2.93
C MET A 334 -13.41 -19.38 2.17
N ARG A 335 -13.65 -19.49 0.85
CA ARG A 335 -12.93 -20.45 0.00
C ARG A 335 -11.42 -20.19 -0.01
N GLN A 336 -11.00 -18.93 -0.14
CA GLN A 336 -9.58 -18.58 -0.10
C GLN A 336 -8.98 -18.77 1.29
N ALA A 337 -9.75 -18.52 2.36
CA ALA A 337 -9.30 -18.79 3.72
C ALA A 337 -9.16 -20.29 3.99
N GLU A 338 -10.04 -21.12 3.42
CA GLU A 338 -9.97 -22.58 3.49
C GLU A 338 -8.68 -23.13 2.85
N ASP A 339 -8.23 -22.55 1.73
CA ASP A 339 -6.95 -22.89 1.10
C ASP A 339 -5.73 -22.62 2.00
N LEU A 340 -5.88 -21.80 3.05
CA LEU A 340 -4.83 -21.41 4.01
C LEU A 340 -5.08 -21.97 5.43
N CYS A 341 -6.02 -22.89 5.57
CA CYS A 341 -6.53 -23.38 6.83
C CYS A 341 -5.62 -24.44 7.46
N GLY A 342 -5.09 -24.19 8.66
CA GLY A 342 -4.35 -25.19 9.43
C GLY A 342 -4.18 -24.87 10.91
N GLU A 343 -3.46 -25.74 11.62
CA GLU A 343 -3.31 -25.73 13.10
C GLU A 343 -2.80 -24.41 13.68
N GLU A 344 -2.01 -23.65 12.93
CA GLU A 344 -1.42 -22.39 13.38
C GLU A 344 -2.01 -21.17 12.63
N THR A 345 -3.06 -21.35 11.82
CA THR A 345 -3.79 -20.25 11.18
C THR A 345 -5.20 -20.13 11.73
N GLY A 346 -5.70 -18.90 11.76
CA GLY A 346 -7.04 -18.60 12.27
C GLY A 346 -7.69 -17.42 11.60
N ILE A 347 -8.98 -17.24 11.88
CA ILE A 347 -9.78 -16.12 11.34
C ILE A 347 -10.44 -15.34 12.47
N ILE A 348 -10.85 -14.10 12.19
CA ILE A 348 -11.80 -13.39 13.06
C ILE A 348 -13.20 -13.92 12.73
N ALA A 349 -13.93 -14.37 13.75
CA ALA A 349 -15.28 -14.91 13.60
C ALA A 349 -16.37 -13.97 14.16
N TYR A 350 -16.00 -13.09 15.10
CA TYR A 350 -16.93 -12.15 15.71
C TYR A 350 -16.30 -10.77 15.93
N GLY A 351 -17.12 -9.74 15.87
CA GLY A 351 -16.80 -8.41 16.38
C GLY A 351 -16.80 -7.33 15.32
N ARG A 352 -16.66 -6.08 15.73
CA ARG A 352 -16.53 -4.96 14.79
C ARG A 352 -15.15 -5.02 14.11
N LEU A 353 -15.13 -5.18 12.79
CA LEU A 353 -13.86 -5.16 12.06
C LEU A 353 -13.29 -3.73 12.03
N PRO A 354 -11.98 -3.54 12.22
CA PRO A 354 -11.37 -2.21 12.22
C PRO A 354 -11.48 -1.57 10.83
N PHE A 355 -11.91 -0.31 10.80
CA PHE A 355 -12.12 0.43 9.55
C PHE A 355 -10.94 1.38 9.25
N MET A 356 -10.53 2.18 10.24
CA MET A 356 -9.48 3.18 10.04
C MET A 356 -8.82 3.55 11.37
N ILE A 357 -7.50 3.80 11.34
CA ILE A 357 -6.79 4.48 12.41
C ILE A 357 -6.46 5.89 11.94
N MET A 358 -6.77 6.88 12.77
CA MET A 358 -6.58 8.30 12.50
C MET A 358 -5.58 8.87 13.50
N ARG A 359 -4.56 9.56 12.98
CA ARG A 359 -3.55 10.23 13.82
C ARG A 359 -4.11 11.46 14.52
N ASN A 360 -4.94 12.23 13.83
CA ASN A 360 -5.60 13.37 14.44
C ASN A 360 -6.86 12.93 15.18
N CYS A 361 -6.98 13.37 16.43
CA CYS A 361 -8.20 13.14 17.21
C CYS A 361 -9.37 13.90 16.57
N ILE A 362 -10.43 13.20 16.16
CA ILE A 362 -11.62 13.81 15.56
C ILE A 362 -12.31 14.73 16.57
N ARG A 363 -12.38 14.30 17.83
CA ARG A 363 -13.01 15.07 18.91
C ARG A 363 -12.18 16.30 19.30
N GLY A 364 -10.86 16.14 19.39
CA GLY A 364 -9.93 17.24 19.70
C GLY A 364 -9.82 18.26 18.57
N GLY A 365 -9.85 17.81 17.31
CA GLY A 365 -9.80 18.65 16.10
C GLY A 365 -11.01 19.58 15.93
N ASN A 366 -12.15 19.24 16.55
CA ASN A 366 -13.36 20.06 16.56
C ASN A 366 -13.35 21.18 17.63
N GLY A 367 -12.22 21.42 18.32
CA GLY A 367 -12.08 22.54 19.27
C GLY A 367 -12.80 22.35 20.60
N LYS A 368 -13.44 21.20 20.85
CA LYS A 368 -14.18 20.89 22.09
C LYS A 368 -13.28 20.41 23.25
N GLY A 369 -11.96 20.32 23.02
CA GLY A 369 -11.02 19.75 24.00
C GLY A 369 -11.18 18.24 24.19
N CYS A 370 -10.12 17.58 24.65
CA CYS A 370 -10.11 16.16 25.00
C CYS A 370 -9.87 16.04 26.51
N ASP A 371 -10.74 15.31 27.22
CA ASP A 371 -10.55 15.03 28.65
C ASP A 371 -9.51 13.91 28.89
N ARG A 372 -8.98 13.31 27.82
CA ARG A 372 -8.03 12.17 27.83
C ARG A 372 -8.51 10.97 28.65
N LYS A 373 -9.82 10.84 28.85
CA LYS A 373 -10.44 9.75 29.63
C LYS A 373 -10.83 8.53 28.79
N GLY A 374 -10.31 8.39 27.57
CA GLY A 374 -10.53 7.19 26.76
C GLY A 374 -11.98 6.92 26.32
N LYS A 375 -12.88 7.91 26.39
CA LYS A 375 -14.30 7.71 26.12
C LYS A 375 -14.55 7.32 24.66
N THR A 376 -15.36 6.29 24.46
CA THR A 376 -15.91 5.90 23.16
C THR A 376 -16.99 6.88 22.73
N PHE A 377 -17.19 7.02 21.41
CA PHE A 377 -18.29 7.77 20.83
C PHE A 377 -18.64 7.21 19.45
N VAL A 378 -19.73 7.67 18.86
CA VAL A 378 -20.24 7.17 17.57
C VAL A 378 -20.18 8.28 16.52
N LEU A 379 -19.85 7.90 15.29
CA LEU A 379 -20.05 8.72 14.09
C LEU A 379 -21.13 8.08 13.23
N THR A 380 -22.18 8.85 12.94
CA THR A 380 -23.28 8.40 12.08
C THR A 380 -23.05 8.91 10.66
N ASP A 381 -23.14 8.02 9.68
CA ASP A 381 -22.99 8.38 8.26
C ASP A 381 -24.32 8.83 7.62
N ARG A 382 -24.28 9.18 6.33
CA ARG A 382 -25.48 9.56 5.56
C ARG A 382 -26.51 8.44 5.39
N MET A 383 -26.10 7.19 5.56
CA MET A 383 -26.96 6.00 5.51
C MET A 383 -27.52 5.65 6.90
N LYS A 384 -27.30 6.50 7.90
CA LYS A 384 -27.70 6.30 9.31
C LYS A 384 -27.04 5.07 9.94
N LYS A 385 -25.84 4.70 9.48
CA LYS A 385 -25.02 3.66 10.10
C LYS A 385 -24.11 4.29 11.14
N ASP A 386 -24.06 3.67 12.31
CA ASP A 386 -23.33 4.13 13.49
C ASP A 386 -21.97 3.43 13.60
N PHE A 387 -20.90 4.18 13.39
CA PHE A 387 -19.53 3.70 13.49
C PHE A 387 -18.95 4.04 14.86
N LEU A 388 -18.49 3.03 15.58
CA LEU A 388 -17.84 3.21 16.87
C LEU A 388 -16.46 3.85 16.68
N VAL A 389 -16.15 4.85 17.51
CA VAL A 389 -14.83 5.46 17.62
C VAL A 389 -14.27 5.24 19.02
N THR A 390 -13.06 4.70 19.08
CA THR A 390 -12.34 4.46 20.33
C THR A 390 -11.03 5.25 20.35
N CYS A 391 -10.55 5.55 21.55
CA CYS A 391 -9.17 6.02 21.71
C CYS A 391 -8.21 4.85 21.44
N ASP A 392 -7.10 5.15 20.78
CA ASP A 392 -6.04 4.20 20.45
C ASP A 392 -4.68 4.78 20.90
N PHE A 393 -3.65 3.94 20.94
CA PHE A 393 -2.32 4.29 21.43
C PHE A 393 -1.78 5.59 20.83
N GLY A 394 -1.14 6.42 21.66
CA GLY A 394 -0.51 7.68 21.23
C GLY A 394 -1.52 8.76 20.85
N CYS A 395 -2.67 8.81 21.53
CA CYS A 395 -3.75 9.79 21.29
C CYS A 395 -4.34 9.72 19.86
N ARG A 396 -4.33 8.53 19.28
CA ARG A 396 -4.96 8.23 18.00
C ARG A 396 -6.44 7.90 18.21
N ASN A 397 -7.21 7.90 17.14
CA ASN A 397 -8.59 7.40 17.15
C ASN A 397 -8.70 6.21 16.19
N ARG A 398 -9.40 5.17 16.63
CA ARG A 398 -9.76 4.04 15.78
C ARG A 398 -11.24 4.09 15.49
N LEU A 399 -11.59 4.01 14.20
CA LEU A 399 -12.94 3.85 13.70
C LEU A 399 -13.16 2.37 13.43
N TRP A 400 -14.26 1.84 13.94
CA TRP A 400 -14.68 0.46 13.76
C TRP A 400 -15.90 0.41 12.84
N ASN A 401 -16.05 -0.68 12.09
CA ASN A 401 -17.21 -0.88 11.23
C ASN A 401 -18.53 -0.81 12.01
N ALA A 402 -19.56 -0.28 11.34
CA ALA A 402 -20.90 -0.11 11.92
C ALA A 402 -21.61 -1.44 12.16
N ASP A 403 -21.42 -2.42 11.27
CA ASP A 403 -22.01 -3.75 11.39
C ASP A 403 -21.02 -4.72 12.03
N THR A 404 -21.53 -5.60 12.90
CA THR A 404 -20.73 -6.58 13.64
C THR A 404 -20.55 -7.85 12.81
N LEU A 405 -19.31 -8.35 12.70
CA LEU A 405 -19.08 -9.65 12.07
C LEU A 405 -19.72 -10.75 12.93
N TRP A 406 -20.48 -11.63 12.29
CA TRP A 406 -21.08 -12.79 12.94
C TRP A 406 -20.95 -14.01 12.04
N LEU A 407 -20.38 -15.11 12.53
CA LEU A 407 -20.20 -16.36 11.79
C LEU A 407 -20.68 -17.61 12.56
N ALA A 408 -21.33 -17.48 13.74
CA ALA A 408 -21.67 -18.63 14.58
C ALA A 408 -22.65 -19.62 13.93
N ASP A 409 -23.56 -19.12 13.09
CA ASP A 409 -24.53 -19.90 12.30
C ASP A 409 -23.94 -20.43 10.98
N LYS A 410 -22.63 -20.30 10.76
CA LYS A 410 -21.94 -20.83 9.57
C LYS A 410 -21.11 -22.05 9.93
N LYS A 411 -21.09 -23.02 9.01
CA LYS A 411 -20.14 -24.13 9.07
C LYS A 411 -18.76 -23.63 8.63
N LEU A 412 -17.90 -23.35 9.60
CA LEU A 412 -16.54 -22.89 9.35
C LEU A 412 -15.61 -24.07 9.00
N PRO A 413 -14.62 -23.87 8.10
CA PRO A 413 -13.47 -24.74 7.99
C PRO A 413 -12.77 -24.90 9.35
N LYS A 414 -12.05 -26.02 9.53
CA LYS A 414 -11.34 -26.31 10.78
C LYS A 414 -10.04 -25.53 10.89
N PHE A 415 -10.14 -24.23 11.17
CA PHE A 415 -8.99 -23.40 11.49
C PHE A 415 -8.41 -23.82 12.84
N GLY A 416 -7.11 -23.60 13.07
CA GLY A 416 -6.47 -23.86 14.36
C GLY A 416 -7.06 -23.01 15.49
N PHE A 417 -7.53 -21.80 15.13
CA PHE A 417 -8.28 -20.96 16.04
C PHE A 417 -9.27 -20.04 15.34
N ILE A 418 -10.30 -19.62 16.06
CA ILE A 418 -11.12 -18.45 15.71
C ILE A 418 -10.96 -17.39 16.79
N ARG A 419 -10.92 -16.13 16.36
CA ARG A 419 -10.76 -14.98 17.25
C ARG A 419 -12.03 -14.14 17.29
N PHE A 420 -12.44 -13.76 18.50
CA PHE A 420 -13.49 -12.78 18.74
C PHE A 420 -12.86 -11.40 19.03
N MET A 421 -13.47 -10.33 18.54
CA MET A 421 -13.04 -8.96 18.79
C MET A 421 -14.10 -8.21 19.59
N PHE A 422 -13.92 -8.10 20.90
CA PHE A 422 -14.81 -7.36 21.80
C PHE A 422 -14.31 -5.93 21.96
N THR A 423 -15.12 -4.97 21.54
CA THR A 423 -14.83 -3.52 21.54
C THR A 423 -15.65 -2.75 22.55
N ASP A 424 -16.96 -2.93 22.54
CA ASP A 424 -17.95 -2.18 23.31
C ASP A 424 -18.99 -3.07 23.99
N GLU A 425 -18.85 -4.39 23.85
CA GLU A 425 -19.68 -5.40 24.48
C GLU A 425 -19.46 -5.44 26.00
N THR A 426 -20.53 -5.71 26.74
CA THR A 426 -20.46 -6.01 28.17
C THR A 426 -19.92 -7.43 28.37
N ALA A 427 -19.50 -7.76 29.60
CA ALA A 427 -19.12 -9.14 29.95
C ALA A 427 -20.25 -10.15 29.66
N GLU A 428 -21.51 -9.79 29.93
CA GLU A 428 -22.67 -10.64 29.63
C GLU A 428 -22.86 -10.87 28.11
N THR A 429 -22.74 -9.81 27.31
CA THR A 429 -22.80 -9.95 25.85
C THR A 429 -21.65 -10.80 25.32
N ALA A 430 -20.44 -10.62 25.83
CA ALA A 430 -19.28 -11.43 25.45
C ALA A 430 -19.46 -12.91 25.82
N GLU A 431 -20.04 -13.19 26.99
CA GLU A 431 -20.38 -14.53 27.45
C GLU A 431 -21.32 -15.24 26.47
N ASN A 432 -22.41 -14.57 26.09
CA ASN A 432 -23.40 -15.10 25.15
C ASN A 432 -22.77 -15.40 23.78
N VAL A 433 -21.93 -14.48 23.28
CA VAL A 433 -21.21 -14.68 22.02
C VAL A 433 -20.34 -15.93 22.08
N ILE A 434 -19.54 -16.10 23.14
CA ILE A 434 -18.68 -17.29 23.29
C ILE A 434 -19.53 -18.57 23.33
N ASN A 435 -20.66 -18.55 24.06
CA ASN A 435 -21.55 -19.69 24.15
C ASN A 435 -22.13 -20.07 22.78
N SER A 436 -22.48 -19.10 21.92
CA SER A 436 -23.00 -19.37 20.58
C SER A 436 -22.04 -20.13 19.67
N TYR A 437 -20.72 -20.04 19.88
CA TYR A 437 -19.73 -20.83 19.14
C TYR A 437 -19.44 -22.21 19.78
N THR A 438 -19.96 -22.48 20.98
CA THR A 438 -19.71 -23.74 21.71
C THR A 438 -20.94 -24.61 21.90
N GLU A 439 -22.14 -24.02 22.01
CA GLU A 439 -23.33 -24.69 22.53
C GLU A 439 -24.47 -24.81 21.49
N ASN A 440 -24.22 -24.43 20.24
CA ASN A 440 -25.23 -24.40 19.15
C ASN A 440 -26.49 -23.55 19.47
N ASP A 441 -26.41 -22.67 20.45
CA ASP A 441 -27.46 -21.72 20.81
C ASP A 441 -27.05 -20.31 20.35
N SER A 442 -27.65 -19.85 19.26
CA SER A 442 -27.23 -18.64 18.55
C SER A 442 -28.40 -17.67 18.40
N GLU A 443 -28.49 -16.69 19.30
CA GLU A 443 -29.31 -15.52 19.03
C GLU A 443 -28.54 -14.58 18.10
N LEU A 444 -29.12 -14.28 16.94
CA LEU A 444 -28.47 -13.46 15.92
C LEU A 444 -28.41 -12.00 16.37
N PRO A 445 -27.22 -11.36 16.43
CA PRO A 445 -27.14 -9.95 16.75
C PRO A 445 -27.85 -9.08 15.71
N LEU A 446 -28.28 -7.89 16.14
CA LEU A 446 -28.76 -6.86 15.22
C LEU A 446 -27.60 -6.27 14.41
N ASN A 447 -27.87 -5.84 13.18
CA ASN A 447 -26.90 -5.17 12.29
C ASN A 447 -25.60 -5.96 12.08
N ILE A 448 -25.73 -7.20 11.60
CA ILE A 448 -24.57 -8.04 11.31
C ILE A 448 -24.05 -7.90 9.88
N THR A 449 -22.78 -8.25 9.71
CA THR A 449 -22.14 -8.53 8.41
C THR A 449 -21.53 -9.92 8.42
N ARG A 450 -21.35 -10.51 7.23
CA ARG A 450 -20.55 -11.74 7.04
C ARG A 450 -19.12 -11.45 6.60
N GLY A 451 -18.77 -10.17 6.50
CA GLY A 451 -17.52 -9.72 5.92
C GLY A 451 -17.38 -10.19 4.47
N ARG A 452 -16.15 -10.20 3.96
CA ARG A 452 -15.84 -10.75 2.63
C ARG A 452 -15.87 -12.27 2.60
N TYR A 453 -15.88 -12.93 3.76
CA TYR A 453 -15.91 -14.39 3.85
C TYR A 453 -17.08 -15.00 3.08
N TYR A 454 -18.27 -14.38 3.11
CA TYR A 454 -19.46 -14.84 2.42
C TYR A 454 -20.16 -13.73 1.62
N SER A 455 -19.39 -12.78 1.08
CA SER A 455 -19.89 -11.69 0.23
C SER A 455 -20.09 -12.09 -1.22
#